data_AF-Q6IZC6-F1
#
_entry.id   AF-Q6IZC6-F1
#
_cell.length_a   1.000
_cell.length_b   1.000
_cell.length_c   1.000
_cell.angle_alpha   90.00
_cell.angle_beta   90.00
_cell.angle_gamma   90.00
#
_symmetry.space_group_name_H-M   'P 1'
#
loop_
_entity.id
_entity.type
_entity.pdbx_description
1 polymer ?
#
loop_
_entity_poly.entity_id
_entity_poly.type
_entity_poly.pdbx_seq_one_letter_code
_entity_poly.pdbx_strand_id
1 'polypeptide(L)' 'MTDVLVEFPELEDPKTGGPLMHRTILIANTSNMPVAAREASVYTGITLAEYFRDQGYSVSLMA' A
#
# COMPACT_ATOMS: atom_id res chain seq x y z
N MET A 1 2.73 12.92 2.18
CA MET A 1 2.00 11.75 2.73
C MET A 1 0.53 12.06 2.92
N THR A 2 0.19 13.21 3.50
CA THR A 2 -1.21 13.69 3.58
C THR A 2 -1.87 13.78 2.20
N ASP A 3 -1.17 14.34 1.20
CA ASP A 3 -1.71 14.44 -0.16
C ASP A 3 -2.04 13.07 -0.76
N VAL A 4 -1.16 12.08 -0.57
CA VAL A 4 -1.38 10.69 -0.98
C VAL A 4 -2.64 10.11 -0.32
N LEU A 5 -2.87 10.37 0.97
CA LEU A 5 -4.04 9.87 1.69
C LEU A 5 -5.35 10.54 1.22
N VAL A 6 -5.28 11.76 0.70
CA VAL A 6 -6.45 12.51 0.20
C VAL A 6 -6.73 12.18 -1.26
N GLU A 7 -5.69 12.06 -2.09
CA GLU A 7 -5.84 11.90 -3.54
C GLU A 7 -6.04 10.44 -3.96
N PHE A 8 -5.40 9.47 -3.30
CA PHE A 8 -5.50 8.05 -3.71
C PHE A 8 -6.93 7.48 -3.71
N PRO A 9 -7.80 7.82 -2.75
CA PRO A 9 -9.21 7.41 -2.80
C PRO A 9 -9.98 7.88 -4.04
N GLU A 10 -9.58 9.03 -4.61
CA GLU A 10 -10.20 9.62 -5.79
C GLU A 10 -9.65 9.03 -7.10
N LEU A 11 -8.55 8.27 -7.06
CA LEU A 11 -7.98 7.62 -8.25
C LEU A 11 -8.84 6.44 -8.68
N GLU A 12 -9.17 6.40 -9.97
CA GLU A 12 -9.89 5.30 -10.61
C GLU A 12 -8.92 4.26 -11.16
N ASP A 13 -9.22 2.97 -10.98
CA ASP A 13 -8.48 1.88 -11.62
C ASP A 13 -8.89 1.80 -13.10
N PRO A 14 -7.98 2.09 -14.05
CA PRO A 14 -8.30 2.10 -15.48
C PRO A 14 -8.71 0.73 -16.03
N LYS A 15 -8.47 -0.36 -15.29
CA LYS A 15 -8.85 -1.71 -15.71
C LYS A 15 -10.28 -2.08 -15.30
N THR A 16 -10.78 -1.52 -14.20
CA THR A 16 -12.06 -1.94 -13.60
C THR A 16 -13.10 -0.81 -13.57
N GLY A 17 -12.68 0.45 -13.71
CA GLY A 17 -13.53 1.63 -13.59
C GLY A 17 -14.01 1.92 -12.16
N GLY A 18 -13.45 1.23 -11.16
CA GLY A 18 -13.75 1.43 -9.75
C GLY A 18 -12.61 2.13 -9.01
N PRO A 19 -12.80 2.54 -7.75
CA PRO A 19 -11.75 3.16 -6.94
C PRO A 19 -10.50 2.28 -6.83
N LEU A 20 -9.32 2.85 -7.11
CA LEU A 20 -8.02 2.18 -7.04
C LEU A 20 -7.72 1.66 -5.62
N MET A 21 -8.27 2.31 -4.60
CA MET A 21 -8.17 1.88 -3.21
C MET A 21 -8.78 0.50 -2.92
N HIS A 22 -9.72 -0.01 -3.73
CA HIS A 22 -10.26 -1.36 -3.55
C HIS A 22 -9.21 -2.48 -3.71
N ARG A 23 -8.06 -2.17 -4.31
CA ARG A 23 -6.97 -3.11 -4.59
C ARG A 23 -5.60 -2.62 -4.13
N THR A 24 -5.58 -1.63 -3.24
CA THR A 24 -4.33 -0.97 -2.78
C THR A 24 -4.27 -0.97 -1.26
N ILE A 25 -3.13 -1.35 -0.71
CA ILE A 25 -2.83 -1.23 0.73
C ILE A 25 -1.76 -0.15 0.88
N LEU A 26 -2.03 0.86 1.71
CA LEU A 26 -1.10 1.94 2.00
C LEU A 26 -0.51 1.77 3.40
N ILE A 27 0.81 1.64 3.49
CA ILE A 27 1.55 1.67 4.74
C ILE A 27 2.28 3.01 4.81
N ALA A 28 1.77 3.92 5.63
CA ALA A 28 2.35 5.24 5.79
C ALA A 28 3.38 5.24 6.93
N ASN A 29 4.62 5.58 6.60
CA ASN A 29 5.63 5.93 7.58
C ASN A 29 6.25 7.28 7.22
N THR A 30 5.95 8.30 8.02
CA THR A 30 6.43 9.67 7.79
C THR A 30 7.75 9.94 8.51
N SER A 31 8.48 10.97 8.07
CA SER A 31 9.80 11.31 8.61
C SER A 31 9.86 11.58 10.11
N ASN A 32 8.73 11.96 10.72
CA ASN A 32 8.60 12.24 12.15
C ASN A 32 8.13 11.02 12.98
N MET A 33 7.92 9.85 12.36
CA MET A 33 7.58 8.61 13.08
C MET A 33 8.84 7.91 13.64
N PRO A 34 8.71 7.02 14.63
CA PRO A 34 9.84 6.30 15.21
C PRO A 34 10.65 5.55 14.16
N VAL A 35 11.98 5.62 14.24
CA VAL A 35 12.90 4.95 13.30
C VAL A 35 12.63 3.45 13.20
N ALA A 36 12.37 2.79 14.34
CA ALA A 36 12.03 1.37 14.37
C ALA A 36 10.75 1.03 13.57
N ALA A 37 9.78 1.95 13.53
CA ALA A 37 8.56 1.74 12.75
C ALA A 37 8.84 1.76 11.24
N ARG A 38 9.92 2.44 10.79
CA ARG A 38 10.29 2.53 9.37
C ARG A 38 10.80 1.20 8.86
N GLU A 39 11.66 0.56 9.64
CA GLU A 39 12.09 -0.81 9.36
C GLU A 39 10.91 -1.78 9.41
N ALA A 40 10.09 -1.72 10.46
CA ALA A 40 8.92 -2.58 10.61
C ALA A 40 7.90 -2.41 9.46
N SER A 41 7.75 -1.20 8.91
CA SER A 41 6.79 -0.94 7.82
C SER A 41 7.12 -1.69 6.53
N VAL A 42 8.40 -1.90 6.22
CA VAL A 42 8.82 -2.67 5.03
C VAL A 42 8.48 -4.14 5.21
N TYR A 43 8.77 -4.70 6.38
CA TYR A 43 8.43 -6.09 6.70
C TYR A 43 6.92 -6.33 6.71
N THR A 44 6.16 -5.38 7.25
CA THR A 44 4.69 -5.43 7.22
C THR A 44 4.18 -5.44 5.78
N GLY A 45 4.76 -4.60 4.91
CA GLY A 45 4.38 -4.50 3.50
C GLY A 45 4.66 -5.77 2.72
N ILE A 46 5.87 -6.34 2.85
CA ILE A 46 6.21 -7.58 2.14
C ILE A 46 5.37 -8.76 2.63
N THR A 47 5.12 -8.89 3.94
CA THR A 47 4.28 -9.99 4.46
C THR A 47 2.85 -9.93 3.94
N LEU A 48 2.26 -8.73 3.82
CA LEU A 48 0.94 -8.59 3.20
C LEU A 48 0.98 -8.91 1.70
N ALA A 49 2.03 -8.50 0.99
CA ALA A 49 2.19 -8.85 -0.42
C ALA A 49 2.29 -10.37 -0.62
N GLU A 50 3.04 -11.05 0.25
CA GLU A 50 3.14 -12.51 0.25
C GLU A 50 1.79 -13.17 0.55
N TYR A 51 1.04 -12.67 1.52
CA TYR A 51 -0.29 -13.18 1.83
C TYR A 51 -1.24 -13.19 0.61
N PHE A 52 -1.28 -12.12 -0.18
CA PHE A 52 -2.09 -12.09 -1.39
C PHE A 52 -1.47 -12.90 -2.55
N ARG A 53 -0.14 -12.93 -2.65
CA ARG A 53 0.56 -13.80 -3.62
C ARG A 53 0.22 -15.26 -3.39
N ASP A 54 0.19 -15.71 -2.15
CA ASP A 54 -0.07 -17.11 -1.80
C ASP A 54 -1.51 -17.54 -2.09
N GLN A 55 -2.45 -16.59 -2.23
CA GLN A 55 -3.80 -16.82 -2.75
C GLN A 55 -3.88 -16.92 -4.28
N GLY A 56 -2.75 -16.73 -4.98
CA GLY A 56 -2.65 -16.77 -6.44
C GLY A 56 -2.73 -15.41 -7.12
N TYR A 57 -2.75 -14.29 -6.39
CA TYR A 57 -2.74 -12.96 -6.99
C TYR A 57 -1.34 -12.53 -7.43
N SER A 58 -1.27 -11.74 -8.51
CA SER A 58 -0.06 -10.99 -8.85
C SER A 58 -0.06 -9.67 -8.09
N VAL A 59 0.93 -9.46 -7.23
CA VAL A 59 1.04 -8.29 -6.35
C VAL A 59 2.26 -7.45 -6.76
N SER A 60 2.14 -6.12 -6.65
CA SER A 60 3.25 -5.18 -6.79
C SER A 60 3.48 -4.48 -5.45
N LEU A 61 4.72 -4.41 -5.00
CA LEU A 61 5.14 -3.71 -3.79
C LEU A 61 6.01 -2.51 -4.18
N MET A 62 5.65 -1.32 -3.70
CA MET A 62 6.40 -0.08 -3.89
C MET A 62 6.81 0.45 -2.51
N ALA A 63 8.08 0.79 -2.32
CA ALA A 63 8.66 1.22 -1.04
C ALA A 63 9.53 2.47 -1.21
#